data_AF-A0AAN8FES2-F1
#
_entry.id   AF-A0AAN8FES2-F1
#
_cell.length_a   1.000
_cell.length_b   1.000
_cell.length_c   1.000
_cell.angle_alpha   90.00
_cell.angle_beta   90.00
_cell.angle_gamma   90.00
#
_symmetry.space_group_name_H-M   'P 1'
#
loop_
_entity.id
_entity.type
_entity.pdbx_description
1 polymer ?
#
loop_
_entity_poly.entity_id
_entity_poly.type
_entity_poly.pdbx_seq_one_letter_code
_entity_poly.pdbx_strand_id
1 'polypeptide(L)'
;GIDALQNEGQQAVDWGRVDLSEVLKLMEDLIEYFAQPEDDQDFEEKQNRFRALRSRQDLFQEEGVLNMILDTIDKFSLMEALPDFAGIIGEETHMMWEEIATYLYLLVAAMIKGNHYNCAQFAAAQRLDWLFGRLSNPQSAEGILDVLYCVLTESPEALNMINEGHIRSVISLLEKVGRDPKEPYLRVGWANSVGFKPFPGSGDKWGCNGVGDDFYSYGFDGRCVFFAGRGRVVAPRTFEKGDVVGCALDLNVPELRFTVNGRDIGASYRDFNTDGYFFPVMSLSAKVSCRFIFGGDQGRLRFGPPPGFSAVVEAISGELQISDCLSFGDLPKNVYCGPHTLFTTVEPFVPQPVDISNIILHHHAVEIHEKFAENLHELWAMRKIELGWSYGEV
;
A
#
# COMPACT_ATOMS: atom_id res chain seq x y z
N GLY A 1 -33.20 -6.91 12.80
CA GLY A 1 -32.03 -6.21 12.25
C GLY A 1 -31.86 -6.51 10.78
N ILE A 2 -30.96 -7.42 10.41
CA ILE A 2 -30.56 -7.67 9.02
C ILE A 2 -31.73 -8.07 8.11
N ASP A 3 -32.58 -8.99 8.55
CA ASP A 3 -33.75 -9.41 7.75
C ASP A 3 -34.72 -8.23 7.51
N ALA A 4 -34.81 -7.28 8.45
CA ALA A 4 -35.64 -6.08 8.30
C ALA A 4 -34.98 -5.08 7.33
N LEU A 5 -33.66 -4.91 7.41
CA LEU A 5 -32.89 -4.10 6.46
C LEU A 5 -33.03 -4.64 5.02
N GLN A 6 -33.03 -5.97 4.85
CA GLN A 6 -33.21 -6.60 3.54
C GLN A 6 -34.59 -6.34 2.93
N ASN A 7 -35.64 -6.38 3.75
CA ASN A 7 -37.03 -6.29 3.28
C ASN A 7 -37.56 -4.85 3.20
N GLU A 8 -37.17 -3.98 4.13
CA GLU A 8 -37.74 -2.64 4.33
C GLU A 8 -36.70 -1.52 4.12
N GLY A 9 -35.42 -1.85 3.89
CA GLY A 9 -34.34 -0.90 3.70
C GLY A 9 -33.94 -0.16 4.97
N GLN A 10 -33.21 0.95 4.82
CA GLN A 10 -32.60 1.69 5.93
C GLN A 10 -33.63 2.26 6.93
N GLN A 11 -34.89 2.43 6.51
CA GLN A 11 -35.99 2.96 7.34
C GLN A 11 -36.63 1.91 8.24
N ALA A 12 -36.18 0.65 8.17
CA ALA A 12 -36.71 -0.43 8.99
C ALA A 12 -36.53 -0.13 10.49
N VAL A 13 -37.63 -0.19 11.24
CA VAL A 13 -37.63 0.10 12.70
C VAL A 13 -36.70 -0.85 13.45
N ASP A 14 -36.65 -2.11 13.04
CA ASP A 14 -35.79 -3.13 13.63
C ASP A 14 -34.32 -3.04 13.19
N TRP A 15 -34.02 -2.30 12.12
CA TRP A 15 -32.64 -1.95 11.76
C TRP A 15 -32.16 -0.75 12.58
N GLY A 16 -33.01 0.25 12.79
CA GLY A 16 -32.69 1.42 13.62
C GLY A 16 -32.41 1.12 15.10
N ARG A 17 -32.67 -0.11 15.56
CA ARG A 17 -32.32 -0.60 16.90
C ARG A 17 -30.96 -1.30 16.97
N VAL A 18 -30.34 -1.61 15.82
CA VAL A 18 -29.06 -2.31 15.76
C VAL A 18 -27.94 -1.32 16.04
N ASP A 19 -27.13 -1.61 17.05
CA ASP A 19 -25.89 -0.86 17.32
C ASP A 19 -24.69 -1.67 16.85
N LEU A 20 -24.18 -1.34 15.65
CA LEU A 20 -23.00 -2.01 15.09
C LEU A 20 -21.73 -1.73 15.91
N SER A 21 -21.67 -0.61 16.65
CA SER A 21 -20.50 -0.26 17.46
C SER A 21 -20.42 -1.13 18.71
N GLU A 22 -21.56 -1.47 19.29
CA GLU A 22 -21.66 -2.42 20.41
C GLU A 22 -21.35 -3.85 19.94
N VAL A 23 -21.86 -4.24 18.77
CA VAL A 23 -21.54 -5.55 18.16
C VAL A 23 -20.04 -5.69 17.90
N LEU A 24 -19.41 -4.66 17.34
CA LEU A 24 -17.96 -4.67 17.07
C LEU A 24 -17.15 -4.91 18.36
N LYS A 25 -17.44 -4.14 19.42
CA LYS A 25 -16.77 -4.30 20.72
C LYS A 25 -17.00 -5.69 21.32
N LEU A 26 -18.22 -6.22 21.22
CA LEU A 26 -18.51 -7.57 21.68
C LEU A 26 -17.67 -8.62 20.95
N MET A 27 -17.47 -8.47 19.64
CA MET A 27 -16.65 -9.39 18.85
C MET A 27 -15.18 -9.32 19.29
N GLU A 28 -14.64 -8.12 19.52
CA GLU A 28 -13.28 -7.93 20.06
C GLU A 28 -13.12 -8.62 21.42
N ASP A 29 -14.07 -8.41 22.34
CA ASP A 29 -14.06 -9.02 23.67
C ASP A 29 -14.14 -10.55 23.60
N LEU A 30 -14.96 -11.10 22.70
CA LEU A 30 -15.10 -12.55 22.52
C LEU A 30 -13.83 -13.16 21.90
N ILE A 31 -13.20 -12.48 20.94
CA ILE A 31 -11.95 -12.95 20.35
C ILE A 31 -10.85 -13.00 21.40
N GLU A 32 -10.75 -11.96 22.24
CA GLU A 32 -9.81 -11.94 23.36
C GLU A 32 -10.15 -13.01 24.40
N TYR A 33 -11.43 -13.24 24.68
CA TYR A 33 -11.88 -14.31 25.57
C TYR A 33 -11.40 -15.70 25.09
N PHE A 34 -11.37 -15.94 23.78
CA PHE A 34 -10.87 -17.17 23.17
C PHE A 34 -9.38 -17.11 22.73
N ALA A 35 -8.64 -16.08 23.14
CA ALA A 35 -7.24 -15.94 22.78
C ALA A 35 -6.39 -17.13 23.28
N GLN A 36 -5.40 -17.50 22.45
CA GLN A 36 -4.44 -18.54 22.79
C GLN A 36 -3.45 -18.02 23.84
N PRO A 37 -2.94 -18.87 24.75
CA PRO A 37 -1.88 -18.48 25.68
C PRO A 37 -0.61 -18.02 24.97
N GLU A 38 0.06 -17.00 25.50
CA GLU A 38 1.32 -16.48 24.96
C GLU A 38 2.46 -17.51 25.08
N ASP A 39 3.48 -17.36 24.24
CA ASP A 39 4.59 -18.32 24.13
C ASP A 39 5.65 -18.20 25.22
N ASP A 40 5.67 -17.11 25.96
CA ASP A 40 6.61 -16.80 27.04
C ASP A 40 6.16 -17.29 28.44
N GLN A 41 4.96 -17.87 28.55
CA GLN A 41 4.40 -18.38 29.80
C GLN A 41 5.02 -19.72 30.23
N ASP A 42 5.03 -20.00 31.54
CA ASP A 42 5.49 -21.27 32.07
C ASP A 42 4.63 -22.44 31.53
N PHE A 43 5.27 -23.59 31.30
CA PHE A 43 4.61 -24.75 30.69
C PHE A 43 3.38 -25.22 31.48
N GLU A 44 3.43 -25.22 32.81
CA GLU A 44 2.32 -25.71 33.64
C GLU A 44 1.13 -24.76 33.58
N GLU A 45 1.37 -23.45 33.66
CA GLU A 45 0.35 -22.42 33.51
C GLU A 45 -0.29 -22.47 32.12
N LYS A 46 0.55 -22.62 31.07
CA LYS A 46 0.09 -22.74 29.68
C LYS A 46 -0.85 -23.93 29.49
N GLN A 47 -0.50 -25.10 30.03
CA GLN A 47 -1.35 -26.30 29.96
C GLN A 47 -2.69 -26.11 30.67
N ASN A 48 -2.71 -25.43 31.82
CA ASN A 48 -3.95 -25.13 32.52
C ASN A 48 -4.85 -24.17 31.71
N ARG A 49 -4.27 -23.14 31.08
CA ARG A 49 -5.01 -22.23 30.20
C ARG A 49 -5.55 -22.93 28.96
N PHE A 50 -4.80 -23.85 28.34
CA PHE A 50 -5.32 -24.65 27.21
C PHE A 50 -6.51 -25.54 27.59
N ARG A 51 -6.50 -26.14 28.80
CA ARG A 51 -7.64 -26.91 29.29
C ARG A 51 -8.86 -26.03 29.51
N ALA A 52 -8.67 -24.87 30.14
CA ALA A 52 -9.74 -23.90 30.35
C ALA A 52 -10.29 -23.33 29.04
N LEU A 53 -9.42 -23.05 28.05
CA LEU A 53 -9.82 -22.60 26.72
C LEU A 53 -10.68 -23.65 26.01
N ARG A 54 -10.24 -24.91 25.95
CA ARG A 54 -11.02 -25.99 25.32
C ARG A 54 -12.38 -26.17 25.99
N SER A 55 -12.44 -26.18 27.32
CA SER A 55 -13.71 -26.28 28.04
C SER A 55 -14.69 -25.15 27.71
N ARG A 56 -14.20 -23.92 27.48
CA ARG A 56 -15.03 -22.78 27.06
C ARG A 56 -15.49 -22.93 25.61
N GLN A 57 -14.60 -23.38 24.72
CA GLN A 57 -14.93 -23.64 23.31
C GLN A 57 -16.01 -24.74 23.19
N ASP A 58 -15.92 -25.80 23.98
CA ASP A 58 -16.88 -26.91 23.98
C ASP A 58 -18.26 -26.42 24.48
N LEU A 59 -18.31 -25.61 25.54
CA LEU A 59 -19.57 -25.07 26.06
C LEU A 59 -20.31 -24.22 25.03
N PHE A 60 -19.60 -23.35 24.31
CA PHE A 60 -20.20 -22.53 23.25
C PHE A 60 -20.68 -23.37 22.05
N GLN A 61 -20.03 -24.49 21.81
CA GLN A 61 -20.45 -25.44 20.80
C GLN A 61 -21.74 -26.17 21.23
N GLU A 62 -21.84 -26.61 22.48
CA GLU A 62 -23.03 -27.27 23.03
C GLU A 62 -24.27 -26.37 22.97
N GLU A 63 -24.10 -25.08 23.25
CA GLU A 63 -25.16 -24.06 23.14
C GLU A 63 -25.48 -23.68 21.67
N GLY A 64 -24.78 -24.25 20.68
CA GLY A 64 -25.02 -24.02 19.26
C GLY A 64 -24.56 -22.65 18.75
N VAL A 65 -23.75 -21.91 19.53
CA VAL A 65 -23.32 -20.54 19.21
C VAL A 65 -22.53 -20.50 17.89
N LEU A 66 -21.71 -21.52 17.63
CA LEU A 66 -20.97 -21.62 16.37
C LEU A 66 -21.90 -21.58 15.15
N ASN A 67 -23.03 -22.29 15.20
CA ASN A 67 -23.99 -22.30 14.10
C ASN A 67 -24.65 -20.92 13.95
N MET A 68 -24.96 -20.24 15.05
CA MET A 68 -25.53 -18.88 14.99
C MET A 68 -24.55 -17.89 14.33
N ILE A 69 -23.25 -18.04 14.59
CA ILE A 69 -22.22 -17.21 13.95
C ILE A 69 -22.12 -17.51 12.45
N LEU A 70 -22.11 -18.78 12.06
CA LEU A 70 -22.10 -19.18 10.64
C LEU A 70 -23.35 -18.68 9.90
N ASP A 71 -24.53 -18.81 10.50
CA ASP A 71 -25.79 -18.28 9.94
C ASP A 71 -25.74 -16.76 9.79
N THR A 72 -25.08 -16.06 10.73
CA THR A 72 -24.87 -14.61 10.67
C THR A 72 -23.95 -14.25 9.50
N ILE A 73 -22.84 -14.97 9.33
CA ILE A 73 -21.93 -14.79 8.19
C ILE A 73 -22.68 -14.95 6.86
N ASP A 74 -23.57 -15.94 6.77
CA ASP A 74 -24.40 -16.16 5.58
C ASP A 74 -25.34 -15.00 5.29
N LYS A 75 -26.01 -14.48 6.32
CA LYS A 75 -26.85 -13.27 6.18
C LYS A 75 -26.04 -12.04 5.78
N PHE A 76 -24.84 -11.88 6.34
CA PHE A 76 -23.94 -10.78 5.98
C PHE A 76 -23.58 -10.84 4.50
N SER A 77 -23.15 -12.02 4.04
CA SER A 77 -22.77 -12.26 2.65
C SER A 77 -23.92 -12.05 1.66
N LEU A 78 -25.16 -12.39 2.06
CA LEU A 78 -26.35 -12.17 1.21
C LEU A 78 -26.64 -10.69 1.00
N MET A 79 -26.41 -9.85 2.01
CA MET A 79 -26.59 -8.40 1.90
C MET A 79 -25.49 -7.77 1.04
N GLU A 80 -24.24 -8.20 1.19
CA GLU A 80 -23.11 -7.73 0.36
C GLU A 80 -23.30 -8.04 -1.13
N ALA A 81 -24.05 -9.09 -1.45
CA ALA A 81 -24.38 -9.44 -2.83
C ALA A 81 -25.45 -8.51 -3.46
N LEU A 82 -26.08 -7.62 -2.69
CA LEU A 82 -27.09 -6.69 -3.21
C LEU A 82 -26.44 -5.57 -4.04
N PRO A 83 -27.04 -5.20 -5.19
CA PRO A 83 -26.60 -4.03 -5.95
C PRO A 83 -26.72 -2.76 -5.10
N ASP A 84 -25.67 -1.91 -5.12
CA ASP A 84 -25.64 -0.64 -4.39
C ASP A 84 -25.82 -0.76 -2.86
N PHE A 85 -25.35 -1.86 -2.26
CA PHE A 85 -25.42 -2.08 -0.81
C PHE A 85 -24.84 -0.92 0.00
N ALA A 86 -23.68 -0.40 -0.41
CA ALA A 86 -23.03 0.75 0.25
C ALA A 86 -23.92 2.02 0.22
N GLY A 87 -24.65 2.26 -0.88
CA GLY A 87 -25.61 3.35 -0.98
C GLY A 87 -26.84 3.18 -0.08
N ILE A 88 -27.24 1.93 0.20
CA ILE A 88 -28.41 1.60 1.04
C ILE A 88 -28.14 1.86 2.52
N ILE A 89 -26.95 1.52 3.02
CA ILE A 89 -26.64 1.60 4.46
C ILE A 89 -25.84 2.84 4.86
N GLY A 90 -25.24 3.52 3.89
CA GLY A 90 -24.31 4.64 4.09
C GLY A 90 -22.88 4.18 4.30
N GLU A 91 -21.91 5.02 3.88
CA GLU A 91 -20.48 4.68 3.87
C GLU A 91 -19.93 4.32 5.26
N GLU A 92 -20.30 5.06 6.31
CA GLU A 92 -19.84 4.79 7.69
C GLU A 92 -20.30 3.41 8.18
N THR A 93 -21.59 3.11 7.99
CA THR A 93 -22.17 1.80 8.33
C THR A 93 -21.53 0.68 7.51
N HIS A 94 -21.22 0.94 6.25
CA HIS A 94 -20.57 -0.03 5.37
C HIS A 94 -19.15 -0.38 5.83
N MET A 95 -18.36 0.61 6.28
CA MET A 95 -17.04 0.35 6.84
C MET A 95 -17.13 -0.56 8.09
N MET A 96 -18.06 -0.25 9.00
CA MET A 96 -18.28 -1.09 10.20
C MET A 96 -18.77 -2.49 9.83
N TRP A 97 -19.56 -2.61 8.76
CA TRP A 97 -20.04 -3.89 8.26
C TRP A 97 -18.90 -4.78 7.77
N GLU A 98 -17.99 -4.25 6.94
CA GLU A 98 -16.81 -4.97 6.46
C GLU A 98 -15.90 -5.42 7.61
N GLU A 99 -15.76 -4.56 8.62
CA GLU A 99 -14.99 -4.85 9.82
C GLU A 99 -15.62 -5.99 10.64
N ILE A 100 -16.92 -5.91 10.92
CA ILE A 100 -17.66 -6.99 11.62
C ILE A 100 -17.59 -8.30 10.84
N ALA A 101 -17.77 -8.27 9.51
CA ALA A 101 -17.68 -9.46 8.67
C ALA A 101 -16.32 -10.16 8.83
N THR A 102 -15.23 -9.39 8.90
CA THR A 102 -13.88 -9.92 9.14
C THR A 102 -13.77 -10.52 10.54
N TYR A 103 -14.25 -9.82 11.57
CA TYR A 103 -14.24 -10.30 12.96
C TYR A 103 -15.07 -11.58 13.18
N LEU A 104 -16.17 -11.77 12.46
CA LEU A 104 -16.95 -13.01 12.53
C LEU A 104 -16.10 -14.23 12.15
N TYR A 105 -15.30 -14.14 11.08
CA TYR A 105 -14.40 -15.23 10.69
C TYR A 105 -13.26 -15.43 11.70
N LEU A 106 -12.68 -14.35 12.22
CA LEU A 106 -11.64 -14.43 13.27
C LEU A 106 -12.16 -15.07 14.55
N LEU A 107 -13.41 -14.77 14.94
CA LEU A 107 -14.06 -15.40 16.08
C LEU A 107 -14.29 -16.90 15.84
N VAL A 108 -14.75 -17.30 14.65
CA VAL A 108 -14.86 -18.72 14.29
C VAL A 108 -13.50 -19.40 14.42
N ALA A 109 -12.43 -18.79 13.90
CA ALA A 109 -11.07 -19.33 14.02
C ALA A 109 -10.64 -19.48 15.49
N ALA A 110 -10.88 -18.46 16.32
CA ALA A 110 -10.57 -18.49 17.75
C ALA A 110 -11.35 -19.59 18.51
N MET A 111 -12.61 -19.83 18.14
CA MET A 111 -13.47 -20.85 18.76
C MET A 111 -13.07 -22.30 18.41
N ILE A 112 -12.35 -22.52 17.32
CA ILE A 112 -11.97 -23.88 16.86
C ILE A 112 -10.48 -24.18 17.00
N LYS A 113 -9.62 -23.16 17.05
CA LYS A 113 -8.16 -23.33 17.08
C LYS A 113 -7.72 -24.17 18.28
N GLY A 114 -6.96 -25.23 18.01
CA GLY A 114 -6.45 -26.17 19.01
C GLY A 114 -7.50 -27.13 19.59
N ASN A 115 -8.70 -27.20 18.99
CA ASN A 115 -9.77 -28.10 19.38
C ASN A 115 -10.22 -28.99 18.21
N HIS A 116 -9.65 -30.20 18.17
CA HIS A 116 -9.95 -31.22 17.16
C HIS A 116 -11.46 -31.52 17.04
N TYR A 117 -12.19 -31.61 18.16
CA TYR A 117 -13.62 -31.95 18.14
C TYR A 117 -14.43 -30.89 17.39
N ASN A 118 -14.17 -29.61 17.66
CA ASN A 118 -14.82 -28.51 16.97
C ASN A 118 -14.42 -28.44 15.49
N CYS A 119 -13.14 -28.67 15.16
CA CYS A 119 -12.66 -28.71 13.77
C CYS A 119 -13.30 -29.86 12.97
N ALA A 120 -13.47 -31.05 13.57
CA ALA A 120 -14.05 -32.21 12.90
C ALA A 120 -15.51 -31.98 12.45
N GLN A 121 -16.24 -31.03 13.06
CA GLN A 121 -17.58 -30.67 12.60
C GLN A 121 -17.59 -30.03 11.21
N PHE A 122 -16.47 -29.42 10.79
CA PHE A 122 -16.30 -28.86 9.45
C PHE A 122 -15.92 -29.91 8.41
N ALA A 123 -15.63 -31.15 8.81
CA ALA A 123 -15.39 -32.25 7.89
C ALA A 123 -16.65 -32.70 7.14
N ALA A 124 -17.84 -32.22 7.53
CA ALA A 124 -19.05 -32.42 6.77
C ALA A 124 -18.93 -31.76 5.38
N ALA A 125 -19.17 -32.53 4.31
CA ALA A 125 -18.97 -32.07 2.92
C ALA A 125 -19.58 -30.69 2.63
N GLN A 126 -20.82 -30.46 3.09
CA GLN A 126 -21.51 -29.18 2.89
C GLN A 126 -20.81 -27.99 3.55
N ARG A 127 -20.24 -28.17 4.75
CA ARG A 127 -19.52 -27.10 5.47
C ARG A 127 -18.15 -26.84 4.88
N LEU A 128 -17.47 -27.90 4.43
CA LEU A 128 -16.19 -27.78 3.75
C LEU A 128 -16.37 -27.06 2.40
N ASP A 129 -17.35 -27.49 1.60
CA ASP A 129 -17.72 -26.82 0.34
C ASP A 129 -18.10 -25.35 0.57
N TRP A 130 -18.84 -25.07 1.64
CA TRP A 130 -19.18 -23.70 2.04
C TRP A 130 -17.92 -22.86 2.34
N LEU A 131 -16.98 -23.36 3.14
CA LEU A 131 -15.72 -22.65 3.45
C LEU A 131 -14.91 -22.36 2.18
N PHE A 132 -14.71 -23.36 1.33
CA PHE A 132 -13.94 -23.17 0.09
C PHE A 132 -14.66 -22.31 -0.96
N GLY A 133 -15.99 -22.31 -0.99
CA GLY A 133 -16.79 -21.45 -1.88
C GLY A 133 -16.62 -19.96 -1.57
N ARG A 134 -16.43 -19.62 -0.29
CA ARG A 134 -16.21 -18.24 0.16
C ARG A 134 -14.83 -17.68 -0.23
N LEU A 135 -13.83 -18.52 -0.48
CA LEU A 135 -12.51 -18.10 -1.01
C LEU A 135 -12.58 -17.41 -2.38
N SER A 136 -13.71 -17.50 -3.09
CA SER A 136 -13.89 -16.83 -4.38
C SER A 136 -13.91 -15.30 -4.26
N ASN A 137 -14.25 -14.74 -3.09
CA ASN A 137 -14.26 -13.31 -2.80
C ASN A 137 -12.96 -12.88 -2.08
N PRO A 138 -12.08 -12.07 -2.74
CA PRO A 138 -10.80 -11.64 -2.17
C PRO A 138 -10.92 -10.85 -0.87
N GLN A 139 -12.00 -10.08 -0.67
CA GLN A 139 -12.19 -9.28 0.55
C GLN A 139 -12.47 -10.17 1.77
N SER A 140 -13.16 -11.29 1.58
CA SER A 140 -13.46 -12.26 2.65
C SER A 140 -12.29 -13.18 3.00
N ALA A 141 -11.17 -13.11 2.25
CA ALA A 141 -10.09 -14.08 2.33
C ALA A 141 -9.27 -14.00 3.63
N GLU A 142 -9.19 -12.84 4.30
CA GLU A 142 -8.30 -12.65 5.44
C GLU A 142 -8.70 -13.52 6.65
N GLY A 143 -9.94 -13.42 7.12
CA GLY A 143 -10.41 -14.20 8.26
C GLY A 143 -10.68 -15.68 7.92
N ILE A 144 -11.15 -15.99 6.71
CA ILE A 144 -11.50 -17.35 6.34
C ILE A 144 -10.29 -18.26 6.17
N LEU A 145 -9.13 -17.71 5.77
CA LEU A 145 -7.89 -18.47 5.65
C LEU A 145 -7.43 -19.01 7.02
N ASP A 146 -7.62 -18.23 8.08
CA ASP A 146 -7.30 -18.68 9.44
C ASP A 146 -8.26 -19.79 9.91
N VAL A 147 -9.55 -19.72 9.55
CA VAL A 147 -10.52 -20.81 9.81
C VAL A 147 -10.09 -22.09 9.09
N LEU A 148 -9.80 -22.00 7.78
CA LEU A 148 -9.35 -23.14 6.99
C LEU A 148 -8.04 -23.72 7.52
N TYR A 149 -7.07 -22.87 7.87
CA TYR A 149 -5.82 -23.31 8.46
C TYR A 149 -6.04 -24.13 9.73
N CYS A 150 -6.93 -23.67 10.63
CA CYS A 150 -7.26 -24.41 11.84
C CYS A 150 -7.92 -25.76 11.53
N VAL A 151 -8.94 -25.79 10.66
CA VAL A 151 -9.65 -27.02 10.28
C VAL A 151 -8.71 -28.04 9.64
N LEU A 152 -7.86 -27.61 8.70
CA LEU A 152 -6.97 -28.49 7.96
C LEU A 152 -5.78 -28.98 8.77
N THR A 153 -5.35 -28.23 9.80
CA THR A 153 -4.24 -28.63 10.67
C THR A 153 -4.70 -29.60 11.76
N GLU A 154 -5.89 -29.36 12.32
CA GLU A 154 -6.38 -30.07 13.51
C GLU A 154 -7.34 -31.24 13.18
N SER A 155 -7.97 -31.29 12.00
CA SER A 155 -8.89 -32.36 11.60
C SER A 155 -8.39 -33.14 10.37
N PRO A 156 -7.83 -34.36 10.55
CA PRO A 156 -7.52 -35.25 9.44
C PRO A 156 -8.76 -35.71 8.65
N GLU A 157 -9.93 -35.73 9.29
CA GLU A 157 -11.20 -36.03 8.64
C GLU A 157 -11.54 -34.97 7.57
N ALA A 158 -11.34 -33.69 7.89
CA ALA A 158 -11.56 -32.61 6.93
C ALA A 158 -10.57 -32.69 5.75
N LEU A 159 -9.29 -33.02 6.01
CA LEU A 159 -8.29 -33.26 4.96
C LEU A 159 -8.72 -34.38 4.00
N ASN A 160 -9.28 -35.48 4.53
CA ASN A 160 -9.74 -36.61 3.72
C ASN A 160 -10.94 -36.27 2.83
N MET A 161 -11.67 -35.19 3.13
CA MET A 161 -12.85 -34.75 2.38
C MET A 161 -12.53 -33.71 1.30
N ILE A 162 -11.28 -33.27 1.19
CA ILE A 162 -10.83 -32.32 0.17
C ILE A 162 -10.95 -32.94 -1.22
N ASN A 163 -11.51 -32.17 -2.16
CA ASN A 163 -11.59 -32.54 -3.58
C ASN A 163 -10.81 -31.58 -4.49
N GLU A 164 -10.75 -31.91 -5.78
CA GLU A 164 -10.07 -31.09 -6.79
C GLU A 164 -10.61 -29.65 -6.88
N GLY A 165 -11.92 -29.46 -6.68
CA GLY A 165 -12.56 -28.15 -6.69
C GLY A 165 -12.03 -27.23 -5.60
N HIS A 166 -11.85 -27.75 -4.39
CA HIS A 166 -11.28 -26.99 -3.26
C HIS A 166 -9.86 -26.52 -3.56
N ILE A 167 -9.03 -27.40 -4.11
CA ILE A 167 -7.64 -27.08 -4.46
C ILE A 167 -7.60 -26.00 -5.54
N ARG A 168 -8.47 -26.08 -6.55
CA ARG A 168 -8.59 -25.04 -7.59
C ARG A 168 -9.01 -23.69 -7.00
N SER A 169 -9.91 -23.65 -6.03
CA SER A 169 -10.29 -22.42 -5.34
C SER A 169 -9.11 -21.78 -4.59
N VAL A 170 -8.30 -22.58 -3.89
CA VAL A 170 -7.09 -22.08 -3.21
C VAL A 170 -6.07 -21.54 -4.20
N ILE A 171 -5.83 -22.24 -5.31
CA ILE A 171 -4.92 -21.77 -6.36
C ILE A 171 -5.43 -20.45 -6.97
N SER A 172 -6.74 -20.37 -7.28
CA SER A 172 -7.33 -19.14 -7.81
C SER A 172 -7.21 -17.97 -6.83
N LEU A 173 -7.36 -18.22 -5.53
CA LEU A 173 -7.13 -17.20 -4.51
C LEU A 173 -5.67 -16.77 -4.47
N LEU A 174 -4.72 -17.70 -4.51
CA LEU A 174 -3.28 -17.38 -4.58
C LEU A 174 -2.92 -16.56 -5.82
N GLU A 175 -3.57 -16.82 -6.95
CA GLU A 175 -3.40 -16.02 -8.18
C GLU A 175 -3.98 -14.61 -8.04
N LYS A 176 -5.15 -14.46 -7.39
CA LYS A 176 -5.83 -13.17 -7.21
C LYS A 176 -5.20 -12.29 -6.12
N VAL A 177 -4.78 -12.89 -5.01
CA VAL A 177 -4.31 -12.17 -3.80
C VAL A 177 -2.77 -12.15 -3.71
N GLY A 178 -2.07 -13.02 -4.46
CA GLY A 178 -0.62 -13.15 -4.42
C GLY A 178 -0.11 -14.03 -3.28
N ARG A 179 1.20 -14.00 -3.02
CA ARG A 179 1.82 -14.73 -1.89
C ARG A 179 1.49 -14.03 -0.56
N ASP A 180 0.96 -14.80 0.38
CA ASP A 180 0.66 -14.51 1.79
C ASP A 180 0.26 -13.04 2.13
N PRO A 181 -1.03 -12.73 2.31
CA PRO A 181 -1.49 -11.39 2.71
C PRO A 181 -1.03 -10.96 4.11
N LYS A 182 -0.32 -11.80 4.88
CA LYS A 182 0.15 -11.47 6.23
C LYS A 182 1.34 -10.52 6.25
N GLU A 183 2.22 -10.52 5.25
CA GLU A 183 3.40 -9.64 5.27
C GLU A 183 3.19 -8.38 4.39
N PRO A 184 3.24 -7.17 4.97
CA PRO A 184 3.19 -5.94 4.20
C PRO A 184 4.43 -5.84 3.30
N TYR A 185 4.22 -5.58 2.02
CA TYR A 185 5.29 -5.34 1.07
C TYR A 185 5.47 -3.83 0.93
N LEU A 186 6.68 -3.33 1.18
CA LEU A 186 7.07 -1.95 0.94
C LEU A 186 8.51 -1.90 0.46
N ARG A 187 8.72 -1.33 -0.71
CA ARG A 187 10.04 -0.96 -1.22
C ARG A 187 10.02 0.47 -1.72
N VAL A 188 11.09 1.20 -1.46
CA VAL A 188 11.28 2.58 -1.92
C VAL A 188 12.61 2.70 -2.66
N GLY A 189 12.70 3.65 -3.58
CA GLY A 189 13.93 3.86 -4.30
C GLY A 189 13.79 4.76 -5.52
N TRP A 190 14.61 4.46 -6.52
CA TRP A 190 14.73 5.25 -7.74
C TRP A 190 14.64 4.36 -8.98
N ALA A 191 14.05 4.89 -10.03
CA ALA A 191 13.94 4.24 -11.33
C ALA A 191 14.41 5.18 -12.44
N ASN A 192 14.91 4.58 -13.52
CA ASN A 192 15.42 5.25 -14.69
C ASN A 192 14.42 5.16 -15.85
N SER A 193 14.12 6.29 -16.49
CA SER A 193 13.12 6.44 -17.55
C SER A 193 13.46 5.71 -18.85
N VAL A 194 14.73 5.32 -19.07
CA VAL A 194 15.16 4.60 -20.27
C VAL A 194 14.56 3.20 -20.34
N GLY A 195 14.41 2.54 -19.19
CA GLY A 195 14.09 1.11 -19.17
C GLY A 195 13.14 0.63 -18.08
N PHE A 196 12.91 1.42 -17.02
CA PHE A 196 11.96 1.01 -15.99
C PHE A 196 10.56 0.97 -16.58
N LYS A 197 9.96 -0.21 -16.57
CA LYS A 197 8.60 -0.44 -17.06
C LYS A 197 7.77 -1.06 -15.93
N PRO A 198 6.83 -0.29 -15.34
CA PRO A 198 5.91 -0.79 -14.34
C PRO A 198 4.88 -1.68 -15.05
N PHE A 199 5.24 -2.93 -15.35
CA PHE A 199 4.33 -3.89 -15.98
C PHE A 199 3.69 -4.77 -14.89
N PRO A 200 2.36 -4.93 -14.89
CA PRO A 200 1.67 -5.74 -13.89
C PRO A 200 1.54 -7.22 -14.30
N GLY A 201 2.14 -7.61 -15.43
CA GLY A 201 2.27 -9.02 -15.78
C GLY A 201 3.40 -9.70 -15.01
N SER A 202 3.49 -11.02 -15.17
CA SER A 202 4.57 -11.81 -14.60
C SER A 202 5.92 -11.27 -15.05
N GLY A 203 6.67 -10.67 -14.14
CA GLY A 203 8.10 -10.40 -14.35
C GLY A 203 8.90 -11.68 -14.55
N ASP A 204 10.23 -11.58 -14.56
CA ASP A 204 11.12 -12.76 -14.60
C ASP A 204 10.94 -13.70 -13.37
N LYS A 205 10.13 -13.29 -12.39
CA LYS A 205 9.77 -14.04 -11.18
C LYS A 205 8.23 -14.06 -10.98
N TRP A 206 7.76 -13.84 -9.75
CA TRP A 206 6.34 -13.93 -9.39
C TRP A 206 5.76 -12.52 -9.19
N GLY A 207 4.60 -12.25 -9.79
CA GLY A 207 3.88 -10.97 -9.63
C GLY A 207 4.41 -9.83 -10.51
N CYS A 208 3.89 -8.63 -10.24
CA CYS A 208 4.27 -7.38 -10.89
C CYS A 208 5.73 -7.02 -10.58
N ASN A 209 6.46 -6.47 -11.55
CA ASN A 209 7.80 -5.93 -11.30
C ASN A 209 7.71 -4.67 -10.44
N GLY A 210 8.29 -4.70 -9.24
CA GLY A 210 8.44 -3.56 -8.35
C GLY A 210 9.82 -2.90 -8.48
N VAL A 211 10.05 -1.87 -7.67
CA VAL A 211 11.36 -1.20 -7.58
C VAL A 211 12.43 -2.18 -7.09
N GLY A 212 13.54 -2.26 -7.84
CA GLY A 212 14.68 -3.14 -7.57
C GLY A 212 14.57 -4.53 -8.19
N ASP A 213 13.50 -4.82 -8.94
CA ASP A 213 13.31 -6.12 -9.59
C ASP A 213 13.92 -6.21 -11.00
N ASP A 214 14.30 -5.07 -11.59
CA ASP A 214 14.94 -4.97 -12.91
C ASP A 214 16.33 -4.29 -12.87
N PHE A 215 16.93 -4.11 -14.04
CA PHE A 215 18.22 -3.42 -14.20
C PHE A 215 18.11 -1.89 -14.26
N TYR A 216 16.90 -1.34 -14.19
CA TYR A 216 16.62 0.08 -14.34
C TYR A 216 16.05 0.71 -13.06
N SER A 217 15.98 -0.05 -11.98
CA SER A 217 15.47 0.40 -10.68
C SER A 217 16.29 -0.14 -9.52
N TYR A 218 16.32 0.63 -8.46
CA TYR A 218 17.15 0.41 -7.27
C TYR A 218 16.26 0.53 -6.05
N GLY A 219 16.03 -0.58 -5.34
CA GLY A 219 15.05 -0.66 -4.26
C GLY A 219 15.65 -0.85 -2.88
N PHE A 220 14.91 -0.49 -1.84
CA PHE A 220 15.22 -0.75 -0.44
C PHE A 220 13.94 -1.00 0.36
N ASP A 221 13.91 -2.06 1.19
CA ASP A 221 12.73 -2.48 1.98
C ASP A 221 12.89 -2.31 3.51
N GLY A 222 13.95 -1.62 3.93
CA GLY A 222 14.33 -1.47 5.32
C GLY A 222 15.42 -2.46 5.75
N ARG A 223 15.40 -3.69 5.22
CA ARG A 223 16.36 -4.76 5.55
C ARG A 223 17.39 -5.00 4.45
N CYS A 224 16.93 -4.95 3.21
CA CYS A 224 17.63 -5.38 2.01
C CYS A 224 17.64 -4.29 0.95
N VAL A 225 18.77 -4.15 0.27
CA VAL A 225 18.89 -3.39 -0.99
C VAL A 225 18.69 -4.34 -2.17
N PHE A 226 17.85 -3.95 -3.14
CA PHE A 226 17.44 -4.74 -4.31
C PHE A 226 17.88 -4.13 -5.63
N PHE A 227 18.50 -4.96 -6.47
CA PHE A 227 18.80 -4.66 -7.86
C PHE A 227 18.69 -5.93 -8.70
N ALA A 228 18.09 -5.84 -9.89
CA ALA A 228 17.85 -6.98 -10.79
C ALA A 228 17.20 -8.19 -10.09
N GLY A 229 16.27 -7.92 -9.17
CA GLY A 229 15.54 -8.92 -8.40
C GLY A 229 16.38 -9.65 -7.37
N ARG A 230 17.60 -9.19 -7.05
CA ARG A 230 18.48 -9.75 -6.02
C ARG A 230 18.54 -8.82 -4.82
N GLY A 231 18.15 -9.32 -3.66
CA GLY A 231 18.25 -8.61 -2.39
C GLY A 231 19.58 -8.92 -1.69
N ARG A 232 20.21 -7.89 -1.11
CA ARG A 232 21.35 -8.01 -0.20
C ARG A 232 20.97 -7.42 1.15
N VAL A 233 21.11 -8.21 2.21
CA VAL A 233 20.83 -7.77 3.59
C VAL A 233 21.85 -6.72 4.02
N VAL A 234 21.35 -5.58 4.51
CA VAL A 234 22.13 -4.42 4.94
C VAL A 234 21.71 -3.92 6.32
N ALA A 235 20.50 -4.26 6.77
CA ALA A 235 19.98 -3.88 8.08
C ALA A 235 19.33 -5.09 8.78
N PRO A 236 19.09 -5.01 10.10
CA PRO A 236 18.55 -6.14 10.87
C PRO A 236 17.04 -6.33 10.72
N ARG A 237 16.29 -5.27 10.39
CA ARG A 237 14.82 -5.28 10.31
C ARG A 237 14.29 -4.56 9.09
N THR A 238 13.04 -4.83 8.72
CA THR A 238 12.28 -4.10 7.71
C THR A 238 11.72 -2.78 8.29
N PHE A 239 11.03 -2.00 7.47
CA PHE A 239 10.38 -0.76 7.90
C PHE A 239 9.29 -0.99 8.96
N GLU A 240 9.20 -0.07 9.92
CA GLU A 240 8.18 -0.02 10.95
C GLU A 240 7.38 1.28 10.86
N LYS A 241 6.16 1.28 11.39
CA LYS A 241 5.30 2.47 11.41
C LYS A 241 6.00 3.61 12.16
N GLY A 242 6.17 4.74 11.47
CA GLY A 242 6.80 5.94 12.01
C GLY A 242 8.27 6.13 11.61
N ASP A 243 8.88 5.15 10.93
CA ASP A 243 10.21 5.31 10.34
C ASP A 243 10.21 6.42 9.28
N VAL A 244 11.31 7.17 9.24
CA VAL A 244 11.58 8.16 8.19
C VAL A 244 12.72 7.64 7.32
N VAL A 245 12.41 7.40 6.04
CA VAL A 245 13.37 6.90 5.06
C VAL A 245 13.83 8.05 4.18
N GLY A 246 15.14 8.33 4.17
CA GLY A 246 15.74 9.30 3.25
C GLY A 246 16.35 8.57 2.06
N CYS A 247 16.00 8.98 0.85
CA CYS A 247 16.53 8.44 -0.40
C CYS A 247 17.37 9.51 -1.10
N ALA A 248 18.70 9.39 -1.05
CA ALA A 248 19.63 10.34 -1.64
C ALA A 248 20.11 9.84 -3.01
N LEU A 249 20.11 10.72 -4.01
CA LEU A 249 20.63 10.48 -5.36
C LEU A 249 21.67 11.53 -5.71
N ASP A 250 22.90 11.11 -5.94
CA ASP A 250 23.98 11.92 -6.50
C ASP A 250 24.25 11.46 -7.93
N LEU A 251 24.11 12.37 -8.89
CA LEU A 251 24.39 12.12 -10.31
C LEU A 251 25.79 12.59 -10.73
N ASN A 252 26.51 13.36 -9.90
CA ASN A 252 27.88 13.78 -10.16
C ASN A 252 28.87 12.64 -9.89
N VAL A 253 28.68 11.97 -8.76
CA VAL A 253 29.31 10.71 -8.42
C VAL A 253 28.16 9.71 -8.38
N PRO A 254 27.82 9.03 -9.50
CA PRO A 254 26.61 8.20 -9.64
C PRO A 254 26.44 7.25 -8.45
N GLU A 255 25.71 7.72 -7.45
CA GLU A 255 25.62 7.11 -6.13
C GLU A 255 24.21 7.30 -5.56
N LEU A 256 23.62 6.19 -5.13
CA LEU A 256 22.34 6.14 -4.46
C LEU A 256 22.54 5.66 -3.03
N ARG A 257 22.03 6.39 -2.05
CA ARG A 257 22.14 6.08 -0.63
C ARG A 257 20.80 6.15 0.07
N PHE A 258 20.62 5.30 1.08
CA PHE A 258 19.44 5.31 1.93
C PHE A 258 19.82 5.64 3.36
N THR A 259 18.89 6.30 4.05
CA THR A 259 18.98 6.54 5.49
C THR A 259 17.68 6.10 6.14
N VAL A 260 17.77 5.56 7.35
CA VAL A 260 16.59 5.26 8.19
C VAL A 260 16.74 6.05 9.48
N ASN A 261 15.76 6.91 9.76
CA ASN A 261 15.75 7.81 10.91
C ASN A 261 17.04 8.66 11.02
N GLY A 262 17.51 9.16 9.87
CA GLY A 262 18.72 9.99 9.77
C GLY A 262 20.04 9.23 9.84
N ARG A 263 20.03 7.89 9.95
CA ARG A 263 21.23 7.05 9.98
C ARG A 263 21.46 6.39 8.62
N ASP A 264 22.67 6.50 8.10
CA ASP A 264 23.07 5.80 6.87
C ASP A 264 23.06 4.28 7.09
N ILE A 265 22.53 3.54 6.11
CA ILE A 265 22.43 2.08 6.16
C ILE A 265 23.76 1.37 5.86
N GLY A 266 24.80 2.11 5.48
CA GLY A 266 26.13 1.58 5.15
C GLY A 266 26.19 0.87 3.79
N ALA A 267 25.19 1.07 2.94
CA ALA A 267 25.11 0.50 1.60
C ALA A 267 24.70 1.56 0.58
N SER A 268 25.34 1.51 -0.58
CA SER A 268 25.11 2.43 -1.69
C SER A 268 25.11 1.68 -3.02
N TYR A 269 24.28 2.10 -3.96
CA TYR A 269 24.46 1.73 -5.37
C TYR A 269 25.42 2.72 -6.00
N ARG A 270 26.38 2.23 -6.78
CA ARG A 270 27.40 3.05 -7.44
C ARG A 270 27.59 2.63 -8.88
N ASP A 271 28.17 3.52 -9.67
CA ASP A 271 28.61 3.25 -11.04
C ASP A 271 27.45 2.79 -11.96
N PHE A 272 26.25 3.31 -11.73
CA PHE A 272 25.09 3.07 -12.58
C PHE A 272 25.03 4.02 -13.77
N ASN A 273 24.33 3.60 -14.82
CA ASN A 273 24.10 4.41 -16.00
C ASN A 273 23.20 5.62 -15.67
N THR A 274 23.63 6.81 -16.08
CA THR A 274 22.92 8.08 -15.90
C THR A 274 22.10 8.51 -17.12
N ASP A 275 21.98 7.65 -18.15
CA ASP A 275 21.14 7.93 -19.31
C ASP A 275 19.67 8.14 -18.91
N GLY A 276 19.00 9.10 -19.54
CA GLY A 276 17.60 9.44 -19.24
C GLY A 276 17.41 10.11 -17.87
N TYR A 277 16.21 9.99 -17.32
CA TYR A 277 15.81 10.66 -16.08
C TYR A 277 15.64 9.68 -14.95
N PHE A 278 15.93 10.15 -13.74
CA PHE A 278 15.63 9.43 -12.51
C PHE A 278 14.40 10.01 -11.85
N PHE A 279 13.53 9.14 -11.36
CA PHE A 279 12.35 9.53 -10.60
C PHE A 279 12.22 8.67 -9.34
N PRO A 280 11.71 9.27 -8.24
CA PRO A 280 11.44 8.52 -7.03
C PRO A 280 10.27 7.56 -7.29
N VAL A 281 10.45 6.31 -6.88
CA VAL A 281 9.44 5.24 -7.02
C VAL A 281 9.28 4.50 -5.72
N MET A 282 8.06 4.01 -5.53
CA MET A 282 7.75 3.09 -4.45
C MET A 282 6.90 1.94 -4.99
N SER A 283 7.02 0.80 -4.33
CA SER A 283 6.19 -0.37 -4.58
C SER A 283 5.65 -0.83 -3.23
N LEU A 284 4.33 -0.88 -3.09
CA LEU A 284 3.65 -1.15 -1.82
C LEU A 284 2.46 -2.09 -2.01
N SER A 285 2.15 -2.92 -1.01
CA SER A 285 0.91 -3.71 -0.97
C SER A 285 -0.23 -2.93 -0.30
N ALA A 286 -1.46 -3.42 -0.45
CA ALA A 286 -2.68 -2.78 0.03
C ALA A 286 -2.70 -2.45 1.54
N LYS A 287 -1.86 -3.10 2.36
CA LYS A 287 -1.78 -2.89 3.81
C LYS A 287 -0.89 -1.71 4.24
N VAL A 288 -0.20 -1.06 3.30
CA VAL A 288 0.80 -0.03 3.59
C VAL A 288 0.29 1.34 3.18
N SER A 289 0.39 2.31 4.09
CA SER A 289 0.18 3.72 3.81
C SER A 289 1.46 4.51 4.10
N CYS A 290 1.85 5.37 3.17
CA CYS A 290 3.06 6.19 3.26
C CYS A 290 2.71 7.67 3.02
N ARG A 291 3.56 8.56 3.55
CA ARG A 291 3.48 10.00 3.31
C ARG A 291 4.79 10.49 2.74
N PHE A 292 4.73 11.18 1.61
CA PHE A 292 5.90 11.87 1.06
C PHE A 292 6.17 13.16 1.80
N ILE A 293 7.45 13.48 1.98
CA ILE A 293 7.90 14.75 2.56
C ILE A 293 9.04 15.27 1.69
N PHE A 294 8.77 16.31 0.90
CA PHE A 294 9.73 16.85 -0.06
C PHE A 294 10.51 18.07 0.45
N GLY A 295 10.19 18.55 1.67
CA GLY A 295 10.74 19.76 2.26
C GLY A 295 9.88 21.00 2.01
N GLY A 296 10.35 22.15 2.49
CA GLY A 296 9.67 23.45 2.33
C GLY A 296 8.26 23.46 2.92
N ASP A 297 7.32 24.07 2.21
CA ASP A 297 5.90 24.17 2.61
C ASP A 297 5.16 22.82 2.55
N GLN A 298 5.73 21.82 1.87
CA GLN A 298 5.18 20.47 1.73
C GLN A 298 5.51 19.55 2.92
N GLY A 299 6.15 20.10 3.96
CA GLY A 299 6.39 19.42 5.22
C GLY A 299 7.85 19.55 5.68
N ARG A 300 8.01 19.88 6.97
CA ARG A 300 9.33 19.97 7.60
C ARG A 300 9.97 18.59 7.67
N LEU A 301 11.16 18.47 7.07
CA LEU A 301 12.00 17.29 7.19
C LEU A 301 12.37 17.07 8.66
N ARG A 302 12.00 15.92 9.21
CA ARG A 302 12.41 15.51 10.58
C ARG A 302 13.91 15.29 10.66
N PHE A 303 14.48 14.73 9.59
CA PHE A 303 15.91 14.58 9.37
C PHE A 303 16.25 15.34 8.09
N GLY A 304 17.12 16.34 8.19
CA GLY A 304 17.52 17.16 7.04
C GLY A 304 18.32 16.35 6.00
N PRO A 305 18.50 16.91 4.79
CA PRO A 305 19.32 16.27 3.77
C PRO A 305 20.76 16.07 4.28
N PRO A 306 21.46 15.00 3.84
CA PRO A 306 22.87 14.80 4.15
C PRO A 306 23.74 15.96 3.64
N PRO A 307 24.97 16.13 4.16
CA PRO A 307 25.90 17.14 3.66
C PRO A 307 26.12 17.01 2.14
N GLY A 308 25.95 18.11 1.40
CA GLY A 308 26.08 18.14 -0.05
C GLY A 308 24.78 17.84 -0.81
N PHE A 309 23.67 17.56 -0.11
CA PHE A 309 22.36 17.35 -0.70
C PHE A 309 21.40 18.49 -0.33
N SER A 310 20.46 18.77 -1.24
CA SER A 310 19.34 19.68 -1.03
C SER A 310 18.04 18.89 -0.94
N ALA A 311 17.03 19.49 -0.29
CA ALA A 311 15.68 18.95 -0.33
C ALA A 311 15.12 19.03 -1.76
N VAL A 312 14.30 18.05 -2.14
CA VAL A 312 13.74 17.96 -3.50
C VAL A 312 12.99 19.22 -3.92
N VAL A 313 12.29 19.88 -2.99
CA VAL A 313 11.57 21.14 -3.23
C VAL A 313 12.45 22.27 -3.77
N GLU A 314 13.75 22.28 -3.47
CA GLU A 314 14.67 23.33 -3.92
C GLU A 314 15.03 23.21 -5.41
N ALA A 315 14.88 22.01 -5.98
CA ALA A 315 15.20 21.73 -7.38
C ALA A 315 13.97 21.82 -8.31
N ILE A 316 12.78 22.04 -7.77
CA ILE A 316 11.53 21.96 -8.53
C ILE A 316 11.09 23.34 -9.01
N SER A 317 10.76 23.45 -10.30
CA SER A 317 10.25 24.69 -10.92
C SER A 317 8.72 24.72 -11.10
N GLY A 318 7.98 23.72 -10.61
CA GLY A 318 6.53 23.58 -10.79
C GLY A 318 5.81 22.86 -9.64
N GLU A 319 4.56 22.47 -9.88
CA GLU A 319 3.78 21.71 -8.88
C GLU A 319 4.21 20.23 -8.83
N LEU A 320 4.33 19.71 -7.62
CA LEU A 320 4.57 18.29 -7.37
C LEU A 320 3.30 17.49 -7.57
N GLN A 321 3.37 16.42 -8.36
CA GLN A 321 2.27 15.50 -8.59
C GLN A 321 2.70 14.07 -8.26
N ILE A 322 1.78 13.33 -7.63
CA ILE A 322 1.90 11.89 -7.46
C ILE A 322 1.09 11.25 -8.59
N SER A 323 1.77 10.43 -9.38
CA SER A 323 1.19 9.81 -10.57
C SER A 323 1.38 8.30 -10.48
N ASP A 324 0.36 7.55 -10.85
CA ASP A 324 0.51 6.12 -11.03
C ASP A 324 1.50 5.87 -12.17
N CYS A 325 2.51 5.04 -11.90
CA CYS A 325 3.50 4.66 -12.91
C CYS A 325 2.84 3.85 -14.04
N LEU A 326 1.68 3.24 -13.75
CA LEU A 326 0.81 2.56 -14.69
C LEU A 326 -0.65 2.83 -14.30
N SER A 327 -1.44 3.33 -15.25
CA SER A 327 -2.89 3.47 -15.09
C SER A 327 -3.61 2.73 -16.21
N PHE A 328 -4.64 1.96 -15.86
CA PHE A 328 -5.59 1.37 -16.81
C PHE A 328 -6.75 2.31 -17.13
N GLY A 329 -6.69 3.56 -16.66
CA GLY A 329 -7.80 4.51 -16.66
C GLY A 329 -8.68 4.39 -15.43
N ASP A 330 -9.85 5.04 -15.46
CA ASP A 330 -10.82 5.06 -14.38
C ASP A 330 -11.76 3.84 -14.52
N LEU A 331 -11.34 2.71 -13.93
CA LEU A 331 -12.08 1.44 -13.97
C LEU A 331 -13.51 1.58 -13.44
N PRO A 332 -13.77 2.25 -12.28
CA PRO A 332 -15.14 2.51 -11.82
C PRO A 332 -16.00 3.28 -12.82
N LYS A 333 -15.42 4.19 -13.62
CA LYS A 333 -16.13 4.95 -14.65
C LYS A 333 -16.11 4.31 -16.03
N ASN A 334 -15.64 3.06 -16.17
CA ASN A 334 -15.47 2.36 -17.45
C ASN A 334 -14.61 3.14 -18.47
N VAL A 335 -13.69 3.99 -18.01
CA VAL A 335 -12.74 4.69 -18.87
C VAL A 335 -11.46 3.86 -18.92
N TYR A 336 -11.24 3.19 -20.05
CA TYR A 336 -10.05 2.39 -20.26
C TYR A 336 -8.99 3.21 -20.98
N CYS A 337 -7.83 3.37 -20.35
CA CYS A 337 -6.65 3.97 -20.98
C CYS A 337 -5.70 2.85 -21.42
N GLY A 338 -5.09 2.98 -22.59
CA GLY A 338 -3.96 2.13 -22.96
C GLY A 338 -2.79 2.33 -21.98
N PRO A 339 -1.83 1.38 -21.89
CA PRO A 339 -0.68 1.50 -21.00
C PRO A 339 0.10 2.76 -21.37
N HIS A 340 -0.06 3.81 -20.55
CA HIS A 340 0.59 5.08 -20.77
C HIS A 340 1.82 5.15 -19.86
N THR A 341 2.99 4.84 -20.41
CA THR A 341 4.26 5.17 -19.76
C THR A 341 4.46 6.68 -19.87
N LEU A 342 3.95 7.42 -18.89
CA LEU A 342 3.99 8.89 -18.79
C LEU A 342 5.40 9.49 -18.82
N PHE A 343 6.45 8.67 -18.68
CA PHE A 343 7.83 9.12 -18.43
C PHE A 343 8.56 9.69 -19.65
N THR A 344 7.89 9.97 -20.77
CA THR A 344 8.57 10.22 -22.05
C THR A 344 8.61 11.68 -22.51
N THR A 345 8.03 12.65 -21.79
CA THR A 345 7.72 13.96 -22.42
C THR A 345 8.26 15.22 -21.76
N VAL A 346 9.16 15.14 -20.78
CA VAL A 346 9.80 16.37 -20.26
C VAL A 346 11.29 16.32 -20.56
N GLU A 347 11.68 16.78 -21.75
CA GLU A 347 13.05 17.26 -21.94
C GLU A 347 13.23 18.52 -21.09
N PRO A 348 14.15 18.52 -20.09
CA PRO A 348 14.43 19.71 -19.33
C PRO A 348 14.99 20.74 -20.32
N PHE A 349 14.50 21.97 -20.19
CA PHE A 349 15.05 23.06 -20.97
C PHE A 349 16.49 23.32 -20.52
N VAL A 350 17.45 22.80 -21.29
CA VAL A 350 18.86 23.15 -21.17
C VAL A 350 19.11 24.26 -22.18
N PRO A 351 19.16 25.54 -21.76
CA PRO A 351 19.41 26.62 -22.69
C PRO A 351 20.78 26.41 -23.33
N GLN A 352 20.84 26.42 -24.65
CA GLN A 352 22.08 26.47 -25.40
C GLN A 352 22.24 27.89 -25.94
N PRO A 353 23.08 28.73 -25.30
CA PRO A 353 23.37 30.06 -25.83
C PRO A 353 23.93 29.94 -27.25
N VAL A 354 23.46 30.82 -28.14
CA VAL A 354 24.03 30.91 -29.48
C VAL A 354 25.41 31.56 -29.38
N ASP A 355 26.45 30.89 -29.88
CA ASP A 355 27.79 31.47 -29.92
C ASP A 355 27.84 32.62 -30.93
N ILE A 356 28.14 33.81 -30.43
CA ILE A 356 28.26 35.05 -31.20
C ILE A 356 29.70 35.54 -31.30
N SER A 357 30.70 34.74 -30.89
CA SER A 357 32.12 35.16 -30.83
C SER A 357 32.70 35.60 -32.17
N ASN A 358 32.17 35.07 -33.29
CA ASN A 358 32.59 35.42 -34.65
C ASN A 358 31.67 36.45 -35.34
N ILE A 359 30.67 36.97 -34.63
CA ILE A 359 29.74 37.96 -35.18
C ILE A 359 30.37 39.34 -35.04
N ILE A 360 30.57 39.99 -36.19
CA ILE A 360 31.00 41.39 -36.26
C ILE A 360 29.75 42.25 -36.43
N LEU A 361 29.56 43.21 -35.52
CA LEU A 361 28.48 44.19 -35.66
C LEU A 361 28.70 45.05 -36.92
N HIS A 362 27.68 45.14 -37.78
CA HIS A 362 27.72 46.03 -38.93
C HIS A 362 27.79 47.50 -38.51
N HIS A 363 28.37 48.36 -39.35
CA HIS A 363 28.56 49.79 -39.09
C HIS A 363 27.32 50.49 -38.54
N HIS A 364 26.16 50.31 -39.19
CA HIS A 364 24.90 50.89 -38.74
C HIS A 364 24.47 50.40 -37.34
N ALA A 365 24.74 49.14 -36.99
CA ALA A 365 24.46 48.62 -35.65
C ALA A 365 25.40 49.24 -34.60
N VAL A 366 26.68 49.43 -34.95
CA VAL A 366 27.65 50.12 -34.09
C VAL A 366 27.27 51.59 -33.89
N GLU A 367 26.71 52.27 -34.89
CA GLU A 367 26.26 53.67 -34.73
C GLU A 367 25.04 53.81 -33.83
N ILE A 368 24.16 52.79 -33.78
CA ILE A 368 22.88 52.89 -33.07
C ILE A 368 22.87 52.19 -31.71
N HIS A 369 23.84 51.32 -31.41
CA HIS A 369 23.82 50.49 -30.19
C HIS A 369 23.84 51.33 -28.90
N GLU A 370 24.55 52.45 -28.87
CA GLU A 370 24.60 53.34 -27.70
C GLU A 370 23.22 53.95 -27.44
N LYS A 371 22.57 54.51 -28.47
CA LYS A 371 21.21 55.05 -28.36
C LYS A 371 20.18 53.99 -27.97
N PHE A 372 20.37 52.76 -28.45
CA PHE A 372 19.53 51.63 -28.06
C PHE A 372 19.73 51.26 -26.58
N ALA A 373 20.98 51.24 -26.11
CA ALA A 373 21.31 51.00 -24.71
C ALA A 373 20.80 52.12 -23.79
N GLU A 374 20.89 53.39 -24.22
CA GLU A 374 20.32 54.54 -23.52
C GLU A 374 18.81 54.39 -23.37
N ASN A 375 18.08 54.13 -24.45
CA ASN A 375 16.63 53.95 -24.39
C ASN A 375 16.21 52.74 -23.53
N LEU A 376 16.94 51.62 -23.59
CA LEU A 376 16.72 50.48 -22.69
C LEU A 376 16.96 50.86 -21.22
N HIS A 377 17.98 51.67 -20.96
CA HIS A 377 18.30 52.16 -19.62
C HIS A 377 17.21 53.11 -19.10
N GLU A 378 16.70 54.03 -19.94
CA GLU A 378 15.58 54.91 -19.61
C GLU A 378 14.32 54.12 -19.23
N LEU A 379 13.94 53.12 -20.04
CA LEU A 379 12.79 52.26 -19.74
C LEU A 379 12.98 51.46 -18.44
N TRP A 380 14.18 50.94 -18.19
CA TRP A 380 14.51 50.25 -16.95
C TRP A 380 14.40 51.19 -15.73
N ALA A 381 14.96 52.40 -15.83
CA ALA A 381 14.94 53.40 -14.77
C ALA A 381 13.52 53.87 -14.47
N MET A 382 12.71 54.16 -15.50
CA MET A 382 11.31 54.54 -15.34
C MET A 382 10.52 53.46 -14.59
N ARG A 383 10.70 52.19 -14.95
CA ARG A 383 10.02 51.07 -14.27
C ARG A 383 10.40 50.98 -12.79
N LYS A 384 11.64 51.28 -12.43
CA LYS A 384 12.09 51.33 -11.03
C LYS A 384 11.44 52.49 -10.28
N ILE A 385 11.40 53.68 -10.88
CA ILE A 385 10.75 54.87 -10.30
C ILE A 385 9.26 54.63 -10.08
N GLU A 386 8.55 54.02 -11.05
CA GLU A 386 7.14 53.66 -10.94
C GLU A 386 6.86 52.68 -9.78
N LEU A 387 7.82 51.79 -9.48
CA LEU A 387 7.77 50.89 -8.33
C LEU A 387 8.21 51.56 -7.00
N GLY A 388 8.43 52.88 -7.00
CA GLY A 388 8.78 53.67 -5.82
C GLY A 388 10.26 53.61 -5.43
N TRP A 389 11.13 53.09 -6.29
CA TRP A 389 12.57 53.11 -6.03
C TRP A 389 13.13 54.52 -6.24
N SER A 390 14.03 54.94 -5.36
CA SER A 390 14.76 56.20 -5.48
C SER A 390 16.25 55.92 -5.66
N TYR A 391 16.98 56.88 -6.22
CA TYR A 391 18.42 56.78 -6.38
C TYR A 391 19.15 56.96 -5.05
N GLY A 392 20.16 56.14 -4.79
CA GLY A 392 21.07 56.26 -3.65
C GLY A 392 22.43 55.62 -3.97
N GLU A 393 23.51 56.16 -3.39
CA GLU A 393 24.86 55.60 -3.55
C GLU A 393 25.11 54.33 -2.70
N VAL A 394 24.15 53.96 -1.84
CA VAL A 394 24.24 52.81 -0.92
C VAL A 394 23.00 51.95 -1.00
#